data_AF-A0A3A8L7B2-F1
#
_entry.id   AF-A0A3A8L7B2-F1
#
_cell.length_a   1.000
_cell.length_b   1.000
_cell.length_c   1.000
_cell.angle_alpha   90.00
_cell.angle_beta   90.00
_cell.angle_gamma   90.00
#
_symmetry.space_group_name_H-M   'P 1'
#
loop_
_entity.id
_entity.type
_entity.pdbx_description
1 polymer ?
#
loop_
_entity_poly.entity_id
_entity_poly.type
_entity_poly.pdbx_seq_one_letter_code
_entity_poly.pdbx_strand_id
1 'polypeptide(L)'
;MKLFKLPSSFLRRGSWSALGFLLALQARPVLAQPVPSTPQASALNNGSPEEASAYYKELSGKLGFLTPATVESQATFKDLLSYLGYKDLTPADVEFAAPKALMQGNATVAQALPVGSKVALKADTGLFLARCKDCQTPAFPPLPDTLTVHVTGVGTVPAAIFEVVDAGNGKIALKVNTGNYVARCNRCIAQATIADFATAHESGATPPFNAQFTPELLPNGKVAFKADTGKYLARCNQCSPTSTVPDTVTIDVADPKNQPRAQWTVMVQRAGASEEILASRFFAPKIVNFSVAPATREIGWRRLVRLNARPGSAAKTHFVDSAWILFNHFTSAPHSPFGGTNVPLSQKNGSVNTQVALITRACGANQTACQNAELNSIYWLDFGATKDGSTLSNRLNAFFDAASLPGGAPYFVPNGCDTCHGSLRGKAVLNHLDTDHWLDRLTDGDFPALNKPDAPAPLFDAGKNVTSVKYATAFGVLRQLNQEVAAMQKHVNPTGFHLAATQKWLEVHRTAVAPEPDLVKRAVTFFNTGHPLKKDRKPTAAPLNWTSAAGDKELLGLLNRYCYRCHGAVRYDVFSKDMVADQSGPILDRLDPNPTQAKIVGFKMPVDREMGDTDRKRLITLIEQLYTQTH
;
A
#
# COMPACT_ATOMS: atom_id res chain seq x y z
N MET A 1 27.48 -63.16 44.02
CA MET A 1 28.00 -63.83 42.80
C MET A 1 28.28 -62.75 41.75
N LYS A 2 29.48 -62.16 41.74
CA LYS A 2 30.55 -62.29 40.70
C LYS A 2 30.02 -62.05 39.27
N LEU A 3 30.17 -60.91 38.57
CA LEU A 3 31.28 -59.96 38.32
C LEU A 3 32.42 -60.55 37.44
N PHE A 4 32.86 -59.74 36.44
CA PHE A 4 34.05 -59.82 35.53
C PHE A 4 33.77 -60.22 34.06
N LYS A 5 34.43 -59.72 32.99
CA LYS A 5 35.56 -58.78 32.75
C LYS A 5 35.61 -58.45 31.22
N LEU A 6 36.09 -57.27 30.83
CA LEU A 6 36.74 -56.98 29.53
C LEU A 6 38.12 -57.68 29.46
N PRO A 7 38.74 -57.92 28.27
CA PRO A 7 39.63 -56.91 27.67
C PRO A 7 39.80 -56.95 26.12
N SER A 8 40.66 -56.03 25.69
CA SER A 8 41.02 -55.51 24.38
C SER A 8 42.03 -56.31 23.53
N SER A 9 42.07 -55.95 22.24
CA SER A 9 43.22 -55.84 21.29
C SER A 9 43.91 -57.09 20.74
N PHE A 10 44.00 -57.24 19.40
CA PHE A 10 45.23 -57.02 18.59
C PHE A 10 45.04 -57.29 17.07
N LEU A 11 45.63 -56.38 16.27
CA LEU A 11 46.08 -56.40 14.86
C LEU A 11 46.02 -57.69 14.01
N ARG A 12 45.61 -57.53 12.73
CA ARG A 12 46.37 -58.03 11.56
C ARG A 12 46.04 -57.27 10.26
N ARG A 13 47.11 -56.95 9.53
CA ARG A 13 47.18 -56.32 8.19
C ARG A 13 46.73 -57.29 7.09
N GLY A 14 46.22 -56.74 5.98
CA GLY A 14 46.06 -57.45 4.71
C GLY A 14 45.74 -56.50 3.56
N SER A 15 46.75 -56.14 2.77
CA SER A 15 46.70 -55.29 1.58
C SER A 15 46.24 -56.09 0.36
N TRP A 16 45.19 -55.69 -0.37
CA TRP A 16 44.90 -56.23 -1.71
C TRP A 16 44.35 -55.15 -2.67
N SER A 17 45.20 -54.83 -3.64
CA SER A 17 44.98 -54.66 -5.09
C SER A 17 43.77 -53.89 -5.62
N ALA A 18 44.10 -52.83 -6.37
CA ALA A 18 43.24 -52.15 -7.33
C ALA A 18 42.93 -53.05 -8.55
N LEU A 19 41.66 -53.15 -8.91
CA LEU A 19 41.21 -53.65 -10.22
C LEU A 19 40.26 -52.60 -10.82
N GLY A 20 40.64 -52.04 -11.96
CA GLY A 20 39.82 -51.12 -12.73
C GLY A 20 38.69 -51.87 -13.45
N PHE A 21 37.47 -51.34 -13.32
CA PHE A 21 36.31 -51.77 -14.11
C PHE A 21 35.96 -50.67 -15.12
N LEU A 22 36.08 -51.00 -16.41
CA LEU A 22 35.41 -50.29 -17.50
C LEU A 22 33.90 -50.52 -17.37
N LEU A 23 33.12 -49.45 -17.16
CA LEU A 23 31.66 -49.47 -17.30
C LEU A 23 31.28 -49.05 -18.72
N ALA A 24 30.69 -49.96 -19.48
CA ALA A 24 29.99 -49.67 -20.73
C ALA A 24 28.64 -49.01 -20.42
N LEU A 25 28.43 -47.79 -20.92
CA LEU A 25 27.14 -47.09 -20.90
C LEU A 25 26.17 -47.73 -21.90
N GLN A 26 25.18 -48.47 -21.41
CA GLN A 26 23.97 -48.78 -22.18
C GLN A 26 22.94 -47.68 -21.95
N ALA A 27 22.51 -47.03 -23.04
CA ALA A 27 21.44 -46.04 -23.03
C ALA A 27 20.12 -46.72 -22.65
N ARG A 28 19.48 -46.27 -21.57
CA ARG A 28 18.14 -46.71 -21.17
C ARG A 28 17.09 -46.03 -22.05
N PRO A 29 16.04 -46.74 -22.49
CA PRO A 29 14.92 -46.12 -23.19
C PRO A 29 14.22 -45.10 -22.29
N VAL A 30 13.97 -43.91 -22.84
CA VAL A 30 13.22 -42.83 -22.18
C VAL A 30 11.78 -43.30 -22.01
N LEU A 31 11.36 -43.54 -20.76
CA LEU A 31 9.96 -43.78 -20.41
C LEU A 31 9.16 -42.53 -20.79
N ALA A 32 8.13 -42.71 -21.63
CA ALA A 32 7.18 -41.66 -21.96
C ALA A 32 6.61 -41.06 -20.65
N GLN A 33 6.67 -39.73 -20.54
CA GLN A 33 6.07 -39.04 -19.39
C GLN A 33 4.57 -39.34 -19.35
N PRO A 34 3.99 -39.60 -18.17
CA PRO A 34 2.57 -39.84 -18.04
C PRO A 34 1.80 -38.64 -18.60
N VAL A 35 0.82 -38.94 -19.45
CA VAL A 35 -0.12 -37.96 -20.00
C VAL A 35 -0.71 -37.17 -18.82
N PRO A 36 -0.70 -35.82 -18.83
CA PRO A 36 -1.29 -35.03 -17.76
C PRO A 36 -2.74 -35.47 -17.56
N SER A 37 -3.10 -35.83 -16.33
CA SER A 37 -4.47 -36.15 -15.97
C SER A 37 -5.40 -35.00 -16.35
N THR A 38 -6.58 -35.31 -16.88
CA THR A 38 -7.61 -34.33 -17.21
C THR A 38 -7.84 -33.37 -16.04
N PRO A 39 -7.89 -32.05 -16.25
CA PRO A 39 -8.06 -31.08 -15.16
C PRO A 39 -9.33 -31.40 -14.37
N GLN A 40 -9.20 -31.64 -13.07
CA GLN A 40 -10.37 -31.77 -12.19
C GLN A 40 -11.08 -30.41 -12.12
N ALA A 41 -12.42 -30.44 -12.18
CA ALA A 41 -13.23 -29.24 -12.05
C ALA A 41 -12.94 -28.55 -10.70
N SER A 42 -12.43 -27.32 -10.76
CA SER A 42 -12.25 -26.44 -9.61
C SER A 42 -13.56 -25.72 -9.32
N ALA A 43 -13.88 -25.50 -8.04
CA ALA A 43 -15.00 -24.64 -7.64
C ALA A 43 -14.74 -23.14 -7.94
N LEU A 44 -13.50 -22.77 -8.25
CA LEU A 44 -13.08 -21.41 -8.60
C LEU A 44 -12.86 -21.29 -10.12
N ASN A 45 -13.35 -20.20 -10.72
CA ASN A 45 -13.02 -19.85 -12.10
C ASN A 45 -11.59 -19.28 -12.15
N ASN A 46 -10.63 -20.16 -12.41
CA ASN A 46 -9.21 -19.81 -12.45
C ASN A 46 -8.77 -19.23 -13.81
N GLY A 47 -9.67 -19.21 -14.81
CA GLY A 47 -9.39 -18.78 -16.18
C GLY A 47 -8.44 -19.70 -16.96
N SER A 48 -7.99 -19.24 -18.13
CA SER A 48 -6.99 -19.91 -18.97
C SER A 48 -5.92 -18.95 -19.53
N PRO A 49 -4.77 -19.47 -20.02
CA PRO A 49 -3.79 -18.66 -20.74
C PRO A 49 -4.37 -17.89 -21.93
N GLU A 50 -5.28 -18.51 -22.69
CA GLU A 50 -5.91 -17.93 -23.88
C GLU A 50 -6.85 -16.77 -23.50
N GLU A 51 -7.64 -16.94 -22.44
CA GLU A 51 -8.50 -15.89 -21.90
C GLU A 51 -7.66 -14.69 -21.41
N ALA A 52 -6.55 -14.96 -20.72
CA ALA A 52 -5.62 -13.93 -20.27
C ALA A 52 -4.98 -13.16 -21.43
N SER A 53 -4.56 -13.87 -22.49
CA SER A 53 -4.02 -13.27 -23.70
C SER A 53 -5.03 -12.36 -24.40
N ALA A 54 -6.27 -12.84 -24.57
CA ALA A 54 -7.35 -12.06 -25.16
C ALA A 54 -7.65 -10.81 -24.33
N TYR A 55 -7.70 -10.96 -23.01
CA TYR A 55 -7.91 -9.86 -22.08
C TYR A 55 -6.82 -8.79 -22.16
N TYR A 56 -5.54 -9.16 -22.20
CA TYR A 56 -4.45 -8.18 -22.30
C TYR A 56 -4.45 -7.43 -23.63
N LYS A 57 -4.83 -8.08 -24.73
CA LYS A 57 -5.01 -7.43 -26.03
C LYS A 57 -6.16 -6.41 -25.99
N GLU A 58 -7.28 -6.76 -25.38
CA GLU A 58 -8.41 -5.85 -25.17
C GLU A 58 -8.01 -4.66 -24.30
N LEU A 59 -7.38 -4.91 -23.15
CA LEU A 59 -6.86 -3.89 -22.24
C LEU A 59 -5.94 -2.92 -22.96
N SER A 60 -4.98 -3.44 -23.71
CA SER A 60 -4.01 -2.64 -24.48
C SER A 60 -4.71 -1.72 -25.49
N GLY A 61 -5.70 -2.26 -26.21
CA GLY A 61 -6.52 -1.48 -27.16
C GLY A 61 -7.34 -0.37 -26.49
N LYS A 62 -7.95 -0.64 -25.33
CA LYS A 62 -8.78 0.33 -24.59
C LYS A 62 -7.95 1.41 -23.88
N LEU A 63 -6.87 1.00 -23.23
CA LEU A 63 -6.09 1.87 -22.34
C LEU A 63 -4.84 2.47 -22.99
N GLY A 64 -4.49 2.07 -24.21
CA GLY A 64 -3.25 2.50 -24.86
C GLY A 64 -1.98 2.08 -24.11
N PHE A 65 -2.06 1.05 -23.26
CA PHE A 65 -0.89 0.46 -22.64
C PHE A 65 -0.23 -0.50 -23.63
N LEU A 66 0.79 0.01 -24.34
CA LEU A 66 1.37 -0.62 -25.53
C LEU A 66 0.29 -0.89 -26.60
N THR A 67 0.57 -1.78 -27.56
CA THR A 67 -0.40 -2.18 -28.59
C THR A 67 -0.82 -3.63 -28.38
N PRO A 68 -2.00 -4.07 -28.87
CA PRO A 68 -2.41 -5.47 -28.79
C PRO A 68 -1.38 -6.44 -29.40
N ALA A 69 -0.60 -6.01 -30.40
CA ALA A 69 0.44 -6.82 -31.03
C ALA A 69 1.72 -6.95 -30.19
N THR A 70 1.98 -6.00 -29.28
CA THR A 70 3.25 -5.90 -28.55
C THR A 70 3.12 -6.09 -27.05
N VAL A 71 1.92 -5.99 -26.48
CA VAL A 71 1.71 -6.01 -25.02
C VAL A 71 2.27 -7.27 -24.37
N GLU A 72 2.02 -8.46 -24.90
CA GLU A 72 2.49 -9.70 -24.28
C GLU A 72 4.00 -9.93 -24.41
N SER A 73 4.62 -9.44 -25.49
CA SER A 73 6.04 -9.68 -25.79
C SER A 73 6.97 -8.59 -25.28
N GLN A 74 6.46 -7.38 -25.03
CA GLN A 74 7.28 -6.21 -24.67
C GLN A 74 6.93 -5.63 -23.31
N ALA A 75 5.73 -5.87 -22.76
CA ALA A 75 5.35 -5.23 -21.50
C ALA A 75 6.27 -5.64 -20.35
N THR A 76 6.92 -4.62 -19.78
CA THR A 76 7.63 -4.71 -18.51
C THR A 76 7.01 -3.78 -17.49
N PHE A 77 7.34 -3.99 -16.21
CA PHE A 77 6.93 -3.07 -15.15
C PHE A 77 7.50 -1.64 -15.37
N LYS A 78 8.64 -1.49 -16.05
CA LYS A 78 9.19 -0.19 -16.44
C LYS A 78 8.31 0.54 -17.47
N ASP A 79 7.70 -0.20 -18.40
CA ASP A 79 6.75 0.37 -19.35
C ASP A 79 5.50 0.87 -18.66
N LEU A 80 5.02 0.14 -17.64
CA LEU A 80 3.91 0.60 -16.80
C LEU A 80 4.26 1.92 -16.07
N LEU A 81 5.44 2.01 -15.46
CA LEU A 81 5.87 3.26 -14.81
C LEU A 81 5.93 4.42 -15.80
N SER A 82 6.46 4.18 -17.00
CA SER A 82 6.50 5.17 -18.08
C SER A 82 5.10 5.59 -18.54
N TYR A 83 4.18 4.63 -18.68
CA TYR A 83 2.77 4.84 -19.03
C TYR A 83 2.05 5.74 -18.01
N LEU A 84 2.36 5.58 -16.72
CA LEU A 84 1.84 6.41 -15.62
C LEU A 84 2.56 7.77 -15.46
N GLY A 85 3.68 7.99 -16.18
CA GLY A 85 4.48 9.22 -16.14
C GLY A 85 5.68 9.21 -15.20
N TYR A 86 6.04 8.07 -14.61
CA TYR A 86 7.15 7.90 -13.66
C TYR A 86 8.41 7.34 -14.35
N LYS A 87 8.88 8.02 -15.40
CA LYS A 87 10.08 7.60 -16.17
C LYS A 87 11.37 7.62 -15.35
N ASP A 88 11.37 8.36 -14.25
CA ASP A 88 12.44 8.53 -13.28
C ASP A 88 12.53 7.39 -12.25
N LEU A 89 11.49 6.56 -12.14
CA LEU A 89 11.48 5.41 -11.23
C LEU A 89 11.83 4.12 -11.97
N THR A 90 12.59 3.26 -11.30
CA THR A 90 12.83 1.89 -11.73
C THR A 90 11.91 0.91 -10.97
N PRO A 91 11.69 -0.31 -11.50
CA PRO A 91 11.09 -1.41 -10.75
C PRO A 91 11.64 -1.57 -9.32
N ALA A 92 12.97 -1.50 -9.19
CA ALA A 92 13.65 -1.67 -7.91
C ALA A 92 13.40 -0.51 -6.94
N ASP A 93 13.26 0.72 -7.42
CA ASP A 93 12.91 1.87 -6.57
C ASP A 93 11.52 1.67 -5.98
N VAL A 94 10.56 1.26 -6.81
CA VAL A 94 9.17 1.08 -6.38
C VAL A 94 9.05 -0.07 -5.40
N GLU A 95 9.76 -1.17 -5.61
CA GLU A 95 9.72 -2.36 -4.74
C GLU A 95 10.51 -2.18 -3.43
N PHE A 96 11.75 -1.69 -3.50
CA PHE A 96 12.68 -1.78 -2.37
C PHE A 96 12.93 -0.47 -1.63
N ALA A 97 12.59 0.70 -2.18
CA ALA A 97 12.79 1.95 -1.45
C ALA A 97 11.96 1.97 -0.17
N ALA A 98 12.53 2.54 0.90
CA ALA A 98 11.77 2.78 2.12
C ALA A 98 10.52 3.62 1.79
N PRO A 99 9.32 3.26 2.28
CA PRO A 99 8.08 3.98 1.92
C PRO A 99 8.18 5.48 2.08
N LYS A 100 8.81 5.97 3.17
CA LYS A 100 9.07 7.39 3.38
C LYS A 100 9.87 8.02 2.23
N ALA A 101 10.93 7.37 1.76
CA ALA A 101 11.74 7.88 0.66
C ALA A 101 10.97 7.88 -0.67
N LEU A 102 10.22 6.80 -0.96
CA LEU A 102 9.44 6.70 -2.18
C LEU A 102 8.29 7.72 -2.23
N MET A 103 7.56 7.89 -1.12
CA MET A 103 6.45 8.85 -1.03
C MET A 103 6.92 10.31 -1.02
N GLN A 104 8.15 10.57 -0.58
CA GLN A 104 8.76 11.91 -0.65
C GLN A 104 9.37 12.22 -2.02
N GLY A 105 9.71 11.18 -2.80
CA GLY A 105 10.34 11.27 -4.12
C GLY A 105 11.80 11.75 -4.09
N ASN A 106 12.54 11.52 -5.17
CA ASN A 106 13.72 12.32 -5.51
C ASN A 106 13.22 13.64 -6.12
N ALA A 107 12.53 14.46 -5.31
CA ALA A 107 11.87 15.65 -5.80
C ALA A 107 12.90 16.56 -6.47
N THR A 108 12.88 16.70 -7.80
CA THR A 108 13.64 17.77 -8.45
C THR A 108 13.18 19.11 -7.88
N VAL A 109 14.01 20.13 -7.97
CA VAL A 109 13.63 21.47 -7.50
C VAL A 109 12.30 21.92 -8.13
N ALA A 110 12.06 21.61 -9.40
CA ALA A 110 10.80 21.89 -10.10
C ALA A 110 9.61 21.06 -9.57
N GLN A 111 9.83 19.85 -9.07
CA GLN A 111 8.79 19.04 -8.42
C GLN A 111 8.48 19.54 -7.01
N ALA A 112 9.52 19.95 -6.26
CA ALA A 112 9.39 20.50 -4.91
C ALA A 112 8.75 21.90 -4.93
N LEU A 113 9.03 22.71 -5.95
CA LEU A 113 8.54 24.08 -6.14
C LEU A 113 7.97 24.26 -7.56
N PRO A 114 6.82 23.65 -7.89
CA PRO A 114 6.19 23.89 -9.17
C PRO A 114 5.78 25.36 -9.29
N VAL A 115 6.14 26.01 -10.39
CA VAL A 115 5.66 27.37 -10.71
C VAL A 115 4.14 27.38 -10.73
N GLY A 116 3.53 28.43 -10.17
CA GLY A 116 2.09 28.60 -10.00
C GLY A 116 1.50 27.83 -8.82
N SER A 117 2.29 27.02 -8.11
CA SER A 117 1.80 26.32 -6.91
C SER A 117 1.79 27.22 -5.69
N LYS A 118 0.90 26.90 -4.74
CA LYS A 118 0.93 27.45 -3.38
C LYS A 118 1.74 26.52 -2.49
N VAL A 119 2.66 27.06 -1.70
CA VAL A 119 3.57 26.31 -0.83
C VAL A 119 3.61 26.92 0.56
N ALA A 120 3.97 26.11 1.55
CA ALA A 120 4.40 26.56 2.87
C ALA A 120 5.81 26.04 3.15
N LEU A 121 6.61 26.82 3.89
CA LEU A 121 7.99 26.47 4.18
C LEU A 121 8.15 26.16 5.67
N LYS A 122 8.44 24.91 6.00
CA LYS A 122 8.65 24.46 7.38
C LYS A 122 10.14 24.50 7.73
N ALA A 123 10.48 25.18 8.82
CA ALA A 123 11.84 25.32 9.33
C ALA A 123 12.32 24.07 10.08
N ASP A 124 13.58 24.09 10.50
CA ASP A 124 14.22 23.09 11.36
C ASP A 124 13.53 22.93 12.73
N THR A 125 12.89 23.98 13.25
CA THR A 125 12.11 23.94 14.50
C THR A 125 10.75 23.25 14.36
N GLY A 126 10.34 22.94 13.12
CA GLY A 126 9.02 22.41 12.83
C GLY A 126 7.90 23.46 12.74
N LEU A 127 8.23 24.74 12.94
CA LEU A 127 7.34 25.87 12.70
C LEU A 127 7.43 26.33 11.24
N PHE A 128 6.47 27.13 10.80
CA PHE A 128 6.36 27.59 9.42
C PHE A 128 6.77 29.04 9.25
N LEU A 129 7.44 29.31 8.13
CA LEU A 129 7.66 30.64 7.60
C LEU A 129 6.31 31.34 7.38
N ALA A 130 6.19 32.57 7.84
CA ALA A 130 5.00 33.38 7.63
C ALA A 130 5.35 34.86 7.50
N ARG A 131 4.55 35.57 6.69
CA ARG A 131 4.46 37.02 6.72
C ARG A 131 3.95 37.45 8.10
N CYS A 132 4.62 38.43 8.71
CA CYS A 132 4.29 38.96 10.01
C CYS A 132 4.25 40.47 9.90
N LYS A 133 3.07 41.06 10.13
CA LYS A 133 2.87 42.50 10.06
C LYS A 133 3.25 43.12 11.40
N ASP A 134 4.06 44.17 11.38
CA ASP A 134 4.49 44.94 12.55
C ASP A 134 5.18 44.09 13.63
N CYS A 135 5.73 42.93 13.24
CA CYS A 135 6.38 42.01 14.16
C CYS A 135 7.84 42.36 14.43
N GLN A 136 8.44 43.25 13.64
CA GLN A 136 9.80 43.77 13.84
C GLN A 136 9.76 45.28 13.66
N THR A 137 10.55 46.02 14.44
CA THR A 137 10.66 47.47 14.26
C THR A 137 11.45 47.77 13.00
N PRO A 138 10.84 48.39 11.98
CA PRO A 138 11.56 48.72 10.76
C PRO A 138 12.54 49.86 11.01
N ALA A 139 13.64 49.84 10.27
CA ALA A 139 14.52 50.98 10.09
C ALA A 139 14.08 51.75 8.82
N PHE A 140 15.01 52.18 7.97
CA PHE A 140 14.69 52.84 6.70
C PHE A 140 14.97 51.90 5.51
N PRO A 141 14.00 51.72 4.57
CA PRO A 141 12.64 52.25 4.56
C PRO A 141 11.71 51.56 5.59
N PRO A 142 10.59 52.19 5.99
CA PRO A 142 9.64 51.59 6.91
C PRO A 142 8.88 50.44 6.24
N LEU A 143 9.24 49.19 6.57
CA LEU A 143 8.63 47.98 6.01
C LEU A 143 7.77 47.27 7.08
N PRO A 144 6.43 47.37 7.00
CA PRO A 144 5.56 46.76 8.01
C PRO A 144 5.49 45.23 7.88
N ASP A 145 5.72 44.67 6.69
CA ASP A 145 5.62 43.24 6.44
C ASP A 145 7.00 42.56 6.42
N THR A 146 7.31 41.81 7.47
CA THR A 146 8.54 41.02 7.58
C THR A 146 8.26 39.52 7.52
N LEU A 147 9.32 38.70 7.42
CA LEU A 147 9.21 37.24 7.44
C LEU A 147 9.75 36.68 8.75
N THR A 148 8.96 35.81 9.36
CA THR A 148 9.28 35.17 10.65
C THR A 148 8.89 33.69 10.62
N VAL A 149 9.28 32.93 11.64
CA VAL A 149 8.96 31.50 11.77
C VAL A 149 8.25 31.26 13.11
N HIS A 150 6.91 31.23 13.09
CA HIS A 150 6.12 31.13 14.34
C HIS A 150 4.83 30.33 14.21
N VAL A 151 4.39 30.04 12.98
CA VAL A 151 3.10 29.37 12.73
C VAL A 151 3.25 27.86 12.95
N THR A 152 2.32 27.24 13.67
CA THR A 152 2.35 25.79 13.98
C THR A 152 1.62 24.92 12.95
N GLY A 153 0.77 25.52 12.10
CA GLY A 153 0.02 24.82 11.06
C GLY A 153 -0.49 25.75 9.96
N VAL A 154 -0.61 25.22 8.73
CA VAL A 154 -0.80 26.02 7.51
C VAL A 154 -2.22 26.00 6.95
N GLY A 155 -3.10 25.13 7.46
CA GLY A 155 -4.42 24.89 6.89
C GLY A 155 -5.38 26.10 6.92
N THR A 156 -5.11 27.08 7.80
CA THR A 156 -6.00 28.24 8.03
C THR A 156 -5.27 29.57 8.12
N VAL A 157 -3.96 29.61 7.84
CA VAL A 157 -3.13 30.83 8.03
C VAL A 157 -2.61 31.31 6.67
N PRO A 158 -3.33 32.21 5.96
CA PRO A 158 -2.92 32.70 4.64
C PRO A 158 -1.51 33.30 4.62
N ALA A 159 -1.08 33.89 5.73
CA ALA A 159 0.24 34.50 5.86
C ALA A 159 1.41 33.48 5.80
N ALA A 160 1.15 32.19 5.99
CA ALA A 160 2.13 31.11 5.89
C ALA A 160 2.16 30.42 4.51
N ILE A 161 1.35 30.92 3.56
CA ILE A 161 1.22 30.37 2.21
C ILE A 161 1.83 31.34 1.19
N PHE A 162 2.65 30.78 0.31
CA PHE A 162 3.41 31.50 -0.71
C PHE A 162 3.08 30.93 -2.09
N GLU A 163 2.82 31.78 -3.07
CA GLU A 163 2.75 31.37 -4.47
C GLU A 163 4.17 31.36 -5.07
N VAL A 164 4.53 30.28 -5.76
CA VAL A 164 5.80 30.15 -6.48
C VAL A 164 5.66 30.80 -7.85
N VAL A 165 6.41 31.87 -8.11
CA VAL A 165 6.37 32.61 -9.38
C VAL A 165 7.69 32.40 -10.14
N ASP A 166 7.61 32.16 -11.45
CA ASP A 166 8.79 32.07 -12.31
C ASP A 166 9.47 33.44 -12.43
N ALA A 167 10.78 33.49 -12.17
CA ALA A 167 11.60 34.69 -12.33
C ALA A 167 12.57 34.58 -13.53
N GLY A 168 12.49 33.51 -14.31
CA GLY A 168 13.36 33.22 -15.44
C GLY A 168 14.72 32.65 -15.03
N ASN A 169 15.43 32.05 -16.00
CA ASN A 169 16.79 31.51 -15.81
C ASN A 169 16.93 30.50 -14.65
N GLY A 170 15.88 29.71 -14.38
CA GLY A 170 15.86 28.74 -13.29
C GLY A 170 15.70 29.35 -11.89
N LYS A 171 15.38 30.65 -11.80
CA LYS A 171 15.06 31.33 -10.54
C LYS A 171 13.56 31.38 -10.31
N ILE A 172 13.18 31.54 -9.06
CA ILE A 172 11.79 31.75 -8.63
C ILE A 172 11.68 32.99 -7.74
N ALA A 173 10.45 33.42 -7.50
CA ALA A 173 10.09 34.29 -6.40
C ALA A 173 8.97 33.67 -5.56
N LEU A 174 8.90 34.06 -4.28
CA LEU A 174 7.84 33.63 -3.37
C LEU A 174 6.90 34.82 -3.14
N LYS A 175 5.66 34.72 -3.60
CA LYS A 175 4.65 35.78 -3.47
C LYS A 175 3.76 35.51 -2.26
N VAL A 176 3.69 36.47 -1.34
CA VAL A 176 2.85 36.38 -0.14
C VAL A 176 1.39 36.70 -0.43
N ASN A 177 0.52 36.41 0.53
CA ASN A 177 -0.93 36.62 0.43
C ASN A 177 -1.36 38.09 0.20
N THR A 178 -0.48 39.07 0.42
CA THR A 178 -0.73 40.50 0.12
C THR A 178 -0.43 40.87 -1.34
N GLY A 179 0.13 39.94 -2.12
CA GLY A 179 0.54 40.17 -3.51
C GLY A 179 1.98 40.65 -3.67
N ASN A 180 2.69 40.94 -2.57
CA ASN A 180 4.11 41.28 -2.61
C ASN A 180 5.00 40.03 -2.68
N TYR A 181 6.26 40.20 -3.03
CA TYR A 181 7.28 39.17 -3.05
C TYR A 181 8.14 39.20 -1.78
N VAL A 182 8.55 38.01 -1.33
CA VAL A 182 9.63 37.86 -0.35
C VAL A 182 10.91 38.38 -0.99
N ALA A 183 11.54 39.35 -0.36
CA ALA A 183 12.69 40.04 -0.88
C ALA A 183 13.75 40.27 0.21
N ARG A 184 15.01 40.26 -0.22
CA ARG A 184 16.14 40.69 0.60
C ARG A 184 16.03 42.17 0.87
N CYS A 185 16.27 42.53 2.12
CA CYS A 185 16.28 43.89 2.57
C CYS A 185 17.49 44.13 3.50
N ASN A 186 18.36 45.06 3.09
CA ASN A 186 19.61 45.34 3.79
C ASN A 186 19.39 46.45 4.82
N ARG A 187 19.76 46.19 6.08
CA ARG A 187 19.74 47.12 7.22
C ARG A 187 18.38 47.79 7.47
N CYS A 188 17.28 47.13 7.10
CA CYS A 188 15.93 47.65 7.30
C CYS A 188 15.24 47.19 8.58
N ILE A 189 15.93 46.43 9.43
CA ILE A 189 15.44 46.05 10.76
C ILE A 189 16.28 46.77 11.81
N ALA A 190 15.61 47.51 12.69
CA ALA A 190 16.28 48.26 13.74
C ALA A 190 16.97 47.31 14.74
N GLN A 191 18.22 47.62 15.09
CA GLN A 191 19.04 46.89 16.08
C GLN A 191 19.30 45.42 15.72
N ALA A 192 19.10 45.03 14.46
CA ALA A 192 19.36 43.68 14.01
C ALA A 192 20.85 43.30 14.10
N THR A 193 21.13 42.05 14.47
CA THR A 193 22.49 41.50 14.52
C THR A 193 23.00 41.04 13.15
N ILE A 194 22.10 40.95 12.17
CA ILE A 194 22.36 40.56 10.78
C ILE A 194 21.93 41.70 9.85
N ALA A 195 22.70 41.96 8.79
CA ALA A 195 22.40 43.05 7.87
C ALA A 195 21.24 42.72 6.91
N ASP A 196 21.20 41.50 6.35
CA ASP A 196 20.23 41.11 5.34
C ASP A 196 19.08 40.30 5.95
N PHE A 197 17.87 40.88 5.93
CA PHE A 197 16.62 40.25 6.35
C PHE A 197 15.72 39.94 5.16
N ALA A 198 14.86 38.94 5.32
CA ALA A 198 13.76 38.70 4.40
C ALA A 198 12.54 39.52 4.83
N THR A 199 11.97 40.27 3.90
CA THR A 199 10.75 41.09 4.09
C THR A 199 9.80 40.89 2.90
N ALA A 200 8.54 41.32 2.99
CA ALA A 200 7.55 41.12 1.93
C ALA A 200 7.05 42.47 1.37
N HIS A 201 7.94 43.18 0.67
CA HIS A 201 7.70 44.57 0.25
C HIS A 201 7.75 44.81 -1.26
N GLU A 202 8.40 43.95 -2.02
CA GLU A 202 8.54 44.13 -3.46
C GLU A 202 7.25 43.78 -4.19
N SER A 203 6.86 44.56 -5.21
CA SER A 203 5.63 44.36 -5.96
C SER A 203 5.89 44.47 -7.47
N GLY A 204 4.91 44.06 -8.28
CA GLY A 204 5.00 44.12 -9.75
C GLY A 204 4.54 42.85 -10.44
N ALA A 205 4.50 42.89 -11.78
CA ALA A 205 4.18 41.73 -12.60
C ALA A 205 5.36 40.75 -12.73
N THR A 206 6.59 41.28 -12.68
CA THR A 206 7.83 40.51 -12.71
C THR A 206 8.59 40.68 -11.39
N PRO A 207 9.16 39.60 -10.81
CA PRO A 207 9.89 39.72 -9.55
C PRO A 207 11.22 40.49 -9.72
N PRO A 208 11.48 41.54 -8.92
CA PRO A 208 12.75 42.26 -8.97
C PRO A 208 13.91 41.42 -8.45
N PHE A 209 15.15 41.76 -8.81
CA PHE A 209 16.32 40.89 -8.59
C PHE A 209 16.56 40.49 -7.12
N ASN A 210 16.27 41.38 -6.17
CA ASN A 210 16.37 41.15 -4.73
C ASN A 210 15.24 40.26 -4.16
N ALA A 211 14.22 39.97 -4.97
CA ALA A 211 13.14 39.02 -4.66
C ALA A 211 13.29 37.67 -5.39
N GLN A 212 14.37 37.50 -6.16
CA GLN A 212 14.64 36.26 -6.89
C GLN A 212 15.52 35.32 -6.06
N PHE A 213 15.18 34.04 -6.09
CA PHE A 213 15.95 32.98 -5.46
C PHE A 213 16.31 31.91 -6.48
N THR A 214 17.51 31.36 -6.36
CA THR A 214 17.89 30.09 -6.99
C THR A 214 17.63 28.97 -5.97
N PRO A 215 16.59 28.15 -6.16
CA PRO A 215 16.31 27.04 -5.27
C PRO A 215 17.27 25.87 -5.52
N GLU A 216 17.80 25.28 -4.46
CA GLU A 216 18.71 24.15 -4.49
C GLU A 216 18.16 22.98 -3.66
N LEU A 217 17.96 21.83 -4.29
CA LEU A 217 17.58 20.60 -3.59
C LEU A 217 18.81 20.01 -2.90
N LEU A 218 18.69 19.79 -1.60
CA LEU A 218 19.74 19.18 -0.79
C LEU A 218 19.61 17.65 -0.77
N PRO A 219 20.69 16.89 -0.50
CA PRO A 219 20.66 15.43 -0.44
C PRO A 219 19.67 14.84 0.57
N ASN A 220 19.21 15.63 1.54
CA ASN A 220 18.22 15.22 2.54
C ASN A 220 16.75 15.52 2.11
N GLY A 221 16.53 15.91 0.85
CA GLY A 221 15.22 16.21 0.30
C GLY A 221 14.64 17.57 0.71
N LYS A 222 15.39 18.39 1.46
CA LYS A 222 15.01 19.77 1.77
C LYS A 222 15.48 20.72 0.68
N VAL A 223 14.93 21.94 0.67
CA VAL A 223 15.30 22.99 -0.28
C VAL A 223 15.99 24.14 0.45
N ALA A 224 17.07 24.64 -0.14
CA ALA A 224 17.70 25.90 0.23
C ALA A 224 17.38 26.96 -0.83
N PHE A 225 17.18 28.22 -0.42
CA PHE A 225 16.85 29.32 -1.33
C PHE A 225 18.01 30.31 -1.36
N LYS A 226 18.80 30.28 -2.43
CA LYS A 226 19.96 31.16 -2.62
C LYS A 226 19.51 32.51 -3.18
N ALA A 227 19.78 33.60 -2.47
CA ALA A 227 19.43 34.95 -2.89
C ALA A 227 20.44 35.55 -3.88
N ASP A 228 20.18 36.79 -4.31
CA ASP A 228 21.05 37.61 -5.17
C ASP A 228 22.47 37.79 -4.64
N THR A 229 22.65 37.75 -3.31
CA THR A 229 23.97 37.86 -2.65
C THR A 229 24.78 36.56 -2.67
N GLY A 230 24.21 35.47 -3.16
CA GLY A 230 24.79 34.13 -3.08
C GLY A 230 24.66 33.45 -1.71
N LYS A 231 24.05 34.12 -0.73
CA LYS A 231 23.71 33.56 0.60
C LYS A 231 22.29 32.99 0.61
N TYR A 232 21.96 32.22 1.63
CA TYR A 232 20.71 31.46 1.71
C TYR A 232 19.73 32.02 2.72
N LEU A 233 18.45 31.98 2.35
CA LEU A 233 17.31 32.26 3.22
C LEU A 233 17.32 31.32 4.42
N ALA A 234 17.35 31.87 5.64
CA ALA A 234 17.55 31.11 6.86
C ALA A 234 16.70 31.64 8.02
N ARG A 235 16.22 30.73 8.87
CA ARG A 235 15.73 31.09 10.21
C ARG A 235 16.88 31.65 11.04
N CYS A 236 16.59 32.61 11.90
CA CYS A 236 17.53 33.24 12.82
C CYS A 236 16.84 33.53 14.16
N ASN A 237 17.27 32.84 15.21
CA ASN A 237 16.73 33.02 16.56
C ASN A 237 17.34 34.27 17.21
N GLN A 238 16.48 35.18 17.68
CA GLN A 238 16.84 36.41 18.39
C GLN A 238 17.77 37.35 17.60
N CYS A 239 17.78 37.26 16.27
CA CYS A 239 18.61 38.13 15.41
C CYS A 239 18.01 39.51 15.18
N SER A 240 16.74 39.70 15.57
CA SER A 240 16.03 40.96 15.61
C SER A 240 15.54 41.17 17.04
N PRO A 241 16.28 41.90 17.89
CA PRO A 241 15.90 42.16 19.28
C PRO A 241 14.54 42.86 19.42
N THR A 242 14.13 43.57 18.38
CA THR A 242 12.85 44.27 18.28
C THR A 242 11.69 43.37 17.82
N SER A 243 11.94 42.07 17.61
CA SER A 243 10.93 41.14 17.11
C SER A 243 9.97 40.68 18.20
N THR A 244 8.66 40.64 17.92
CA THR A 244 7.65 40.06 18.81
C THR A 244 7.66 38.54 18.83
N VAL A 245 8.34 37.92 17.86
CA VAL A 245 8.55 36.47 17.77
C VAL A 245 10.06 36.16 17.77
N PRO A 246 10.50 35.09 18.44
CA PRO A 246 11.92 34.82 18.62
C PRO A 246 12.63 34.44 17.32
N ASP A 247 11.94 33.76 16.40
CA ASP A 247 12.52 33.30 15.14
C ASP A 247 12.15 34.22 13.98
N THR A 248 13.16 34.92 13.47
CA THR A 248 13.07 35.79 12.28
C THR A 248 13.76 35.15 11.08
N VAL A 249 13.68 35.78 9.90
CA VAL A 249 14.24 35.21 8.66
C VAL A 249 15.27 36.15 8.05
N THR A 250 16.48 35.63 7.84
CA THR A 250 17.66 36.33 7.36
C THR A 250 18.19 35.74 6.06
N ILE A 251 19.14 36.42 5.43
CA ILE A 251 19.85 35.95 4.22
C ILE A 251 21.36 36.05 4.49
N ASP A 252 21.86 35.17 5.35
CA ASP A 252 23.21 35.27 5.92
C ASP A 252 24.04 33.98 5.82
N VAL A 253 23.41 32.83 5.60
CA VAL A 253 24.09 31.53 5.51
C VAL A 253 24.85 31.41 4.18
N ALA A 254 26.11 31.00 4.23
CA ALA A 254 26.93 30.80 3.02
C ALA A 254 26.86 29.37 2.46
N ASP A 255 26.70 28.36 3.33
CA ASP A 255 26.54 26.94 2.95
C ASP A 255 25.36 26.31 3.72
N PRO A 256 24.29 25.89 3.02
CA PRO A 256 23.12 25.33 3.66
C PRO A 256 23.32 23.87 4.10
N LYS A 257 24.33 23.14 3.59
CA LYS A 257 24.45 21.68 3.78
C LYS A 257 24.56 21.27 5.25
N ASN A 258 25.25 22.07 6.05
CA ASN A 258 25.47 21.81 7.48
C ASN A 258 24.77 22.83 8.39
N GLN A 259 23.82 23.60 7.85
CA GLN A 259 23.11 24.66 8.58
C GLN A 259 21.60 24.41 8.50
N PRO A 260 21.02 23.58 9.39
CA PRO A 260 19.60 23.22 9.35
C PRO A 260 18.64 24.41 9.27
N ARG A 261 19.01 25.55 9.85
CA ARG A 261 18.24 26.80 9.80
C ARG A 261 18.06 27.38 8.39
N ALA A 262 18.88 26.99 7.42
CA ALA A 262 18.75 27.36 6.01
C ALA A 262 18.12 26.27 5.14
N GLN A 263 17.64 25.17 5.75
CA GLN A 263 17.07 24.02 5.04
C GLN A 263 15.57 23.94 5.30
N TRP A 264 14.78 24.15 4.25
CA TRP A 264 13.33 24.22 4.36
C TRP A 264 12.69 22.94 3.86
N THR A 265 11.73 22.42 4.63
CA THR A 265 10.80 21.43 4.11
C THR A 265 9.69 22.16 3.37
N VAL A 266 9.64 22.02 2.05
CA VAL A 266 8.59 22.60 1.21
C VAL A 266 7.35 21.73 1.30
N MET A 267 6.24 22.33 1.72
CA MET A 267 4.93 21.70 1.75
C MET A 267 4.09 22.34 0.66
N VAL A 268 3.98 21.68 -0.49
CA VAL A 268 3.12 22.17 -1.57
C VAL A 268 1.67 22.04 -1.13
N GLN A 269 1.01 23.17 -0.95
CA GLN A 269 -0.43 23.28 -0.80
C GLN A 269 -1.07 23.06 -2.18
N ARG A 270 -0.84 21.89 -2.78
CA ARG A 270 -1.83 21.37 -3.72
C ARG A 270 -2.96 20.88 -2.84
N ALA A 271 -4.20 21.00 -3.32
CA ALA A 271 -5.17 19.99 -2.95
C ALA A 271 -4.54 18.62 -3.36
N GLY A 272 -3.90 17.94 -2.41
CA GLY A 272 -3.35 16.58 -2.56
C GLY A 272 -1.93 16.38 -3.11
N ALA A 273 -0.85 17.05 -2.61
CA ALA A 273 0.53 16.80 -3.11
C ALA A 273 1.60 16.35 -2.11
N SER A 274 1.21 15.68 -1.03
CA SER A 274 2.01 14.52 -0.57
C SER A 274 1.32 13.20 -0.92
N GLU A 275 0.38 13.22 -1.88
CA GLU A 275 -0.53 12.13 -2.19
C GLU A 275 -0.29 11.53 -3.57
N GLU A 276 0.83 11.79 -4.24
CA GLU A 276 1.06 11.24 -5.58
C GLU A 276 1.44 9.75 -5.53
N ILE A 277 2.25 9.39 -4.54
CA ILE A 277 2.63 8.02 -4.23
C ILE A 277 2.27 7.72 -2.79
N LEU A 278 1.57 6.62 -2.54
CA LEU A 278 1.44 6.03 -1.21
C LEU A 278 2.12 4.67 -1.22
N ALA A 279 2.82 4.33 -0.13
CA ALA A 279 3.49 3.05 0.00
C ALA A 279 3.36 2.50 1.43
N SER A 280 3.04 1.22 1.55
CA SER A 280 2.94 0.52 2.83
C SER A 280 3.43 -0.91 2.70
N ARG A 281 4.02 -1.43 3.78
CA ARG A 281 4.51 -2.81 3.88
C ARG A 281 3.88 -3.51 5.08
N PHE A 282 3.32 -4.68 4.84
CA PHE A 282 2.53 -5.38 5.85
C PHE A 282 2.57 -6.89 5.70
N PHE A 283 2.31 -7.57 6.81
CA PHE A 283 2.06 -8.99 6.90
C PHE A 283 0.77 -9.34 6.16
N ALA A 284 0.83 -10.38 5.32
CA ALA A 284 -0.27 -10.76 4.44
C ALA A 284 -0.66 -12.23 4.70
N PRO A 285 -1.54 -12.51 5.67
CA PRO A 285 -1.92 -13.88 6.02
C PRO A 285 -2.64 -14.64 4.89
N LYS A 286 -3.08 -13.93 3.84
CA LYS A 286 -3.78 -14.51 2.68
C LYS A 286 -2.86 -15.20 1.68
N ILE A 287 -1.57 -14.88 1.64
CA ILE A 287 -0.61 -15.47 0.67
C ILE A 287 0.33 -16.44 1.40
N VAL A 288 -0.21 -17.60 1.78
CA VAL A 288 0.49 -18.54 2.65
C VAL A 288 0.11 -19.98 2.27
N ASN A 289 1.09 -20.88 2.34
CA ASN A 289 0.87 -22.29 2.17
C ASN A 289 0.49 -22.97 3.50
N PHE A 290 -0.81 -23.17 3.72
CA PHE A 290 -1.32 -23.78 4.95
C PHE A 290 -1.17 -25.31 5.00
N SER A 291 -0.77 -25.97 3.90
CA SER A 291 -0.42 -27.40 3.95
C SER A 291 0.88 -27.65 4.74
N VAL A 292 1.70 -26.62 4.92
CA VAL A 292 2.92 -26.68 5.75
C VAL A 292 2.57 -26.36 7.20
N ALA A 293 3.20 -27.08 8.13
CA ALA A 293 3.01 -26.87 9.56
C ALA A 293 3.33 -25.42 9.98
N PRO A 294 2.58 -24.81 10.93
CA PRO A 294 2.76 -23.41 11.33
C PRO A 294 4.20 -23.03 11.73
N ALA A 295 4.98 -23.96 12.29
CA ALA A 295 6.35 -23.71 12.74
C ALA A 295 7.38 -23.57 11.61
N THR A 296 7.13 -24.17 10.44
CA THR A 296 8.05 -24.18 9.28
C THR A 296 7.51 -23.40 8.09
N ARG A 297 6.30 -22.86 8.23
CA ARG A 297 5.58 -22.11 7.21
C ARG A 297 6.26 -20.79 6.90
N GLU A 298 6.42 -20.51 5.61
CA GLU A 298 6.87 -19.19 5.16
C GLU A 298 5.81 -18.13 5.43
N ILE A 299 6.26 -16.96 5.87
CA ILE A 299 5.40 -15.82 6.16
C ILE A 299 5.21 -15.01 4.88
N GLY A 300 3.95 -14.83 4.50
CA GLY A 300 3.56 -13.96 3.40
C GLY A 300 3.62 -12.47 3.81
N TRP A 301 4.24 -11.66 2.96
CA TRP A 301 4.35 -10.22 3.12
C TRP A 301 3.95 -9.51 1.85
N ARG A 302 3.36 -8.34 2.00
CA ARG A 302 2.98 -7.49 0.87
C ARG A 302 3.57 -6.10 1.01
N ARG A 303 4.01 -5.56 -0.10
CA ARG A 303 4.19 -4.12 -0.28
C ARG A 303 3.12 -3.64 -1.24
N LEU A 304 2.34 -2.66 -0.80
CA LEU A 304 1.38 -1.97 -1.64
C LEU A 304 1.92 -0.58 -1.97
N VAL A 305 1.95 -0.24 -3.25
CA VAL A 305 2.27 1.10 -3.74
C VAL A 305 1.10 1.60 -4.60
N ARG A 306 0.54 2.74 -4.26
CA ARG A 306 -0.45 3.45 -5.07
C ARG A 306 0.24 4.60 -5.79
N LEU A 307 0.24 4.59 -7.11
CA LEU A 307 0.77 5.64 -7.97
C LEU A 307 -0.38 6.34 -8.70
N ASN A 308 -0.56 7.65 -8.50
CA ASN A 308 -1.50 8.41 -9.32
C ASN A 308 -0.92 8.63 -10.72
N ALA A 309 -1.73 8.50 -11.77
CA ALA A 309 -1.29 8.85 -13.12
C ALA A 309 -0.94 10.34 -13.18
N ARG A 310 0.28 10.69 -13.61
CA ARG A 310 0.72 12.09 -13.69
C ARG A 310 -0.04 12.83 -14.80
N PRO A 311 -0.29 14.15 -14.66
CA PRO A 311 -0.80 14.96 -15.76
C PRO A 311 0.05 14.80 -17.03
N GLY A 312 -0.59 14.67 -18.19
CA GLY A 312 0.08 14.49 -19.48
C GLY A 312 0.66 13.10 -19.73
N SER A 313 0.53 12.15 -18.80
CA SER A 313 0.88 10.75 -19.03
C SER A 313 -0.11 10.05 -19.96
N ALA A 314 0.33 8.99 -20.63
CA ALA A 314 -0.54 8.15 -21.47
C ALA A 314 -1.68 7.54 -20.65
N ALA A 315 -1.43 7.12 -19.42
CA ALA A 315 -2.47 6.69 -18.50
C ALA A 315 -3.59 7.72 -18.35
N LYS A 316 -3.23 9.00 -18.17
CA LYS A 316 -4.21 10.05 -17.96
C LYS A 316 -5.01 10.38 -19.23
N THR A 317 -4.42 10.26 -20.42
CA THR A 317 -5.14 10.43 -21.69
C THR A 317 -6.16 9.31 -21.93
N HIS A 318 -5.94 8.14 -21.32
CA HIS A 318 -6.84 6.99 -21.36
C HIS A 318 -7.65 6.81 -20.06
N PHE A 319 -7.86 7.89 -19.31
CA PHE A 319 -8.74 7.94 -18.13
C PHE A 319 -8.36 6.99 -16.98
N VAL A 320 -7.12 6.48 -16.96
CA VAL A 320 -6.57 5.76 -15.82
C VAL A 320 -6.15 6.79 -14.76
N ASP A 321 -6.73 6.69 -13.57
CA ASP A 321 -6.47 7.61 -12.47
C ASP A 321 -5.28 7.20 -11.62
N SER A 322 -5.13 5.89 -11.37
CA SER A 322 -4.03 5.38 -10.55
C SER A 322 -3.71 3.92 -10.87
N ALA A 323 -2.51 3.49 -10.50
CA ALA A 323 -2.13 2.09 -10.40
C ALA A 323 -1.92 1.70 -8.94
N TRP A 324 -2.54 0.61 -8.52
CA TRP A 324 -2.33 -0.02 -7.22
C TRP A 324 -1.49 -1.28 -7.43
N ILE A 325 -0.26 -1.24 -6.95
CA ILE A 325 0.81 -2.19 -7.27
C ILE A 325 1.12 -2.96 -5.99
N LEU A 326 0.94 -4.28 -6.03
CA LEU A 326 1.06 -5.17 -4.91
C LEU A 326 2.16 -6.20 -5.15
N PHE A 327 3.28 -6.04 -4.47
CA PHE A 327 4.39 -6.98 -4.47
C PHE A 327 4.17 -8.04 -3.40
N ASN A 328 4.36 -9.32 -3.73
CA ASN A 328 4.18 -10.46 -2.84
C ASN A 328 5.53 -11.09 -2.51
N HIS A 329 5.88 -11.14 -1.22
CA HIS A 329 7.14 -11.68 -0.74
C HIS A 329 6.87 -12.81 0.26
N PHE A 330 7.79 -13.77 0.35
CA PHE A 330 7.69 -14.93 1.26
C PHE A 330 9.00 -15.09 2.03
N THR A 331 8.97 -15.07 3.36
CA THR A 331 10.19 -15.31 4.16
C THR A 331 10.06 -16.51 5.08
N SER A 332 11.16 -17.25 5.22
CA SER A 332 11.40 -18.03 6.43
C SER A 332 11.68 -17.07 7.59
N ALA A 333 10.96 -17.22 8.69
CA ALA A 333 11.21 -16.43 9.88
C ALA A 333 12.59 -16.78 10.48
N PRO A 334 13.36 -15.80 11.01
CA PRO A 334 12.97 -14.43 11.36
C PRO A 334 13.41 -13.35 10.35
N HIS A 335 13.75 -13.69 9.11
CA HIS A 335 14.35 -12.74 8.17
C HIS A 335 13.42 -11.60 7.74
N SER A 336 13.99 -10.40 7.57
CA SER A 336 13.28 -9.24 7.06
C SER A 336 12.87 -9.45 5.59
N PRO A 337 11.57 -9.33 5.25
CA PRO A 337 11.05 -9.59 3.91
C PRO A 337 11.43 -8.59 2.82
N PHE A 338 11.83 -7.36 3.18
CA PHE A 338 12.03 -6.29 2.21
C PHE A 338 13.49 -5.89 2.00
N GLY A 339 14.43 -6.59 2.65
CA GLY A 339 15.84 -6.20 2.70
C GLY A 339 16.06 -4.89 3.48
N GLY A 340 17.11 -4.84 4.30
CA GLY A 340 17.56 -3.56 4.87
C GLY A 340 18.19 -2.66 3.80
N THR A 341 18.39 -1.39 4.09
CA THR A 341 19.20 -0.48 3.24
C THR A 341 20.63 -0.97 3.02
N ASN A 342 21.10 -1.87 3.88
CA ASN A 342 22.45 -2.42 3.87
C ASN A 342 22.51 -3.86 3.31
N VAL A 343 21.42 -4.37 2.73
CA VAL A 343 21.39 -5.71 2.12
C VAL A 343 21.57 -5.56 0.60
N PRO A 344 22.64 -6.15 0.01
CA PRO A 344 22.84 -6.15 -1.44
C PRO A 344 21.60 -6.64 -2.18
N LEU A 345 21.31 -6.09 -3.37
CA LEU A 345 20.17 -6.49 -4.21
C LEU A 345 20.12 -8.00 -4.46
N SER A 346 21.28 -8.67 -4.61
CA SER A 346 21.40 -10.12 -4.75
C SER A 346 20.95 -10.93 -3.53
N GLN A 347 20.79 -10.28 -2.37
CA GLN A 347 20.33 -10.86 -1.12
C GLN A 347 18.94 -10.32 -0.70
N LYS A 348 18.33 -9.43 -1.50
CA LYS A 348 16.96 -8.97 -1.26
C LYS A 348 15.99 -10.05 -1.70
N ASN A 349 14.99 -10.29 -0.87
CA ASN A 349 13.94 -11.22 -1.19
C ASN A 349 12.93 -10.56 -2.13
N GLY A 350 13.19 -10.66 -3.44
CA GLY A 350 12.34 -10.07 -4.47
C GLY A 350 10.93 -10.65 -4.45
N SER A 351 10.00 -9.85 -4.92
CA SER A 351 8.60 -10.23 -5.12
C SER A 351 8.52 -11.45 -6.04
N VAL A 352 7.72 -12.45 -5.67
CA VAL A 352 7.48 -13.62 -6.53
C VAL A 352 6.52 -13.29 -7.68
N ASN A 353 5.65 -12.30 -7.48
CA ASN A 353 4.83 -11.67 -8.52
C ASN A 353 4.34 -10.29 -8.08
N THR A 354 4.14 -9.42 -9.07
CA THR A 354 3.69 -8.04 -8.88
C THR A 354 2.33 -7.85 -9.51
N GLN A 355 1.29 -7.83 -8.68
CA GLN A 355 -0.08 -7.61 -9.11
C GLN A 355 -0.36 -6.13 -9.27
N VAL A 356 -1.03 -5.74 -10.34
CA VAL A 356 -1.36 -4.34 -10.60
C VAL A 356 -2.84 -4.22 -10.91
N ALA A 357 -3.48 -3.25 -10.26
CA ALA A 357 -4.82 -2.79 -10.57
C ALA A 357 -4.75 -1.37 -11.12
N LEU A 358 -5.06 -1.18 -12.40
CA LEU A 358 -5.25 0.12 -13.02
C LEU A 358 -6.68 0.57 -12.76
N ILE A 359 -6.84 1.61 -11.95
CA ILE A 359 -8.15 2.16 -11.57
C ILE A 359 -8.52 3.25 -12.56
N THR A 360 -9.65 3.08 -13.23
CA THR A 360 -10.17 4.08 -14.17
C THR A 360 -11.06 5.08 -13.46
N ARG A 361 -11.14 6.28 -14.02
CA ARG A 361 -12.01 7.33 -13.51
C ARG A 361 -13.47 7.08 -13.87
N ALA A 362 -14.33 7.40 -12.91
CA ALA A 362 -15.71 7.76 -13.13
C ALA A 362 -15.89 8.83 -14.21
N CYS A 363 -16.32 8.46 -15.41
CA CYS A 363 -16.59 9.45 -16.44
C CYS A 363 -17.64 10.46 -15.95
N GLY A 364 -17.26 11.74 -15.86
CA GLY A 364 -18.21 12.79 -15.51
C GLY A 364 -19.33 12.90 -16.55
N ALA A 365 -20.49 13.44 -16.18
CA ALA A 365 -21.64 13.58 -17.07
C ALA A 365 -21.31 14.31 -18.40
N ASN A 366 -20.31 15.20 -18.38
CA ASN A 366 -19.89 16.00 -19.53
C ASN A 366 -18.62 15.46 -20.23
N GLN A 367 -18.18 14.23 -19.92
CA GLN A 367 -16.97 13.62 -20.51
C GLN A 367 -17.35 12.52 -21.51
N THR A 368 -17.94 12.93 -22.63
CA THR A 368 -18.45 12.01 -23.68
C THR A 368 -17.38 11.04 -24.20
N ALA A 369 -16.13 11.49 -24.37
CA ALA A 369 -15.03 10.62 -24.78
C ALA A 369 -14.76 9.48 -23.79
N CYS A 370 -14.90 9.74 -22.49
CA CYS A 370 -14.75 8.72 -21.45
C CYS A 370 -15.98 7.79 -21.41
N GLN A 371 -17.19 8.35 -21.51
CA GLN A 371 -18.44 7.58 -21.50
C GLN A 371 -18.49 6.58 -22.67
N ASN A 372 -18.03 7.00 -23.85
CA ASN A 372 -18.01 6.16 -25.05
C ASN A 372 -16.92 5.07 -25.00
N ALA A 373 -15.96 5.14 -24.08
CA ALA A 373 -14.87 4.19 -24.00
C ALA A 373 -15.23 2.88 -23.27
N GLU A 374 -16.44 2.78 -22.69
CA GLU A 374 -16.95 1.59 -22.00
C GLU A 374 -15.91 0.95 -21.05
N LEU A 375 -15.33 1.80 -20.19
CA LEU A 375 -14.24 1.39 -19.32
C LEU A 375 -14.74 0.54 -18.15
N ASN A 376 -14.00 -0.52 -17.86
CA ASN A 376 -14.12 -1.24 -16.59
C ASN A 376 -13.55 -0.37 -15.46
N SER A 377 -14.06 -0.52 -14.24
CA SER A 377 -13.55 0.19 -13.06
C SER A 377 -12.10 -0.15 -12.72
N ILE A 378 -11.69 -1.39 -13.02
CA ILE A 378 -10.34 -1.90 -12.81
C ILE A 378 -9.88 -2.70 -14.02
N TYR A 379 -8.63 -2.52 -14.39
CA TYR A 379 -7.90 -3.43 -15.27
C TYR A 379 -6.69 -4.02 -14.53
N TRP A 380 -6.63 -5.34 -14.51
CA TRP A 380 -5.57 -6.13 -13.88
C TRP A 380 -4.38 -6.35 -14.82
N LEU A 381 -3.18 -6.34 -14.26
CA LEU A 381 -1.95 -6.84 -14.87
C LEU A 381 -1.21 -7.66 -13.79
N ASP A 382 -0.41 -8.64 -14.21
CA ASP A 382 0.54 -9.31 -13.32
C ASP A 382 1.92 -9.28 -13.98
N PHE A 383 2.96 -8.95 -13.21
CA PHE A 383 4.34 -8.99 -13.67
C PHE A 383 5.12 -10.03 -12.86
N GLY A 384 6.05 -10.71 -13.52
CA GLY A 384 6.97 -11.64 -12.89
C GLY A 384 7.92 -10.97 -11.90
N ALA A 385 8.82 -11.78 -11.33
CA ALA A 385 9.78 -11.31 -10.33
C ALA A 385 10.72 -10.24 -10.89
N THR A 386 11.11 -9.30 -10.04
CA THR A 386 11.95 -8.15 -10.46
C THR A 386 13.33 -8.56 -10.95
N LYS A 387 13.92 -9.60 -10.35
CA LYS A 387 15.19 -10.19 -10.77
C LYS A 387 15.15 -10.79 -12.18
N ASP A 388 13.95 -11.15 -12.66
CA ASP A 388 13.72 -11.78 -13.96
C ASP A 388 13.21 -10.75 -14.99
N GLY A 389 13.41 -9.44 -14.72
CA GLY A 389 13.06 -8.35 -15.63
C GLY A 389 11.66 -7.79 -15.46
N SER A 390 10.86 -8.28 -14.51
CA SER A 390 9.47 -7.83 -14.28
C SER A 390 8.61 -7.85 -15.56
N THR A 391 8.71 -8.90 -16.36
CA THR A 391 7.93 -9.06 -17.59
C THR A 391 6.48 -9.41 -17.29
N LEU A 392 5.57 -9.07 -18.20
CA LEU A 392 4.15 -9.40 -18.05
C LEU A 392 3.94 -10.92 -17.96
N SER A 393 3.14 -11.33 -16.97
CA SER A 393 2.72 -12.69 -16.70
C SER A 393 1.22 -12.80 -16.94
N ASN A 394 0.76 -13.96 -17.43
CA ASN A 394 -0.67 -14.23 -17.60
C ASN A 394 -1.34 -14.76 -16.31
N ARG A 395 -0.57 -15.05 -15.27
CA ARG A 395 -1.04 -15.69 -14.05
C ARG A 395 -0.37 -15.18 -12.79
N LEU A 396 -1.07 -15.30 -11.67
CA LEU A 396 -0.55 -14.98 -10.34
C LEU A 396 0.38 -16.10 -9.86
N ASN A 397 1.64 -15.78 -9.59
CA ASN A 397 2.61 -16.72 -8.98
C ASN A 397 2.63 -16.61 -7.44
N ALA A 398 1.45 -16.58 -6.80
CA ALA A 398 1.31 -16.57 -5.35
C ALA A 398 0.26 -17.59 -4.89
N PHE A 399 0.45 -18.14 -3.69
CA PHE A 399 -0.42 -19.17 -3.12
C PHE A 399 -1.63 -18.57 -2.41
N PHE A 400 -2.83 -18.77 -2.96
CA PHE A 400 -4.08 -18.34 -2.34
C PHE A 400 -4.86 -19.49 -1.67
N ASP A 401 -4.76 -20.72 -2.17
CA ASP A 401 -5.48 -21.91 -1.64
C ASP A 401 -4.67 -23.23 -1.82
N ALA A 402 -3.34 -23.16 -1.68
CA ALA A 402 -2.40 -24.20 -2.15
C ALA A 402 -2.56 -25.62 -1.58
N ALA A 403 -3.27 -25.80 -0.46
CA ALA A 403 -3.36 -27.10 0.20
C ALA A 403 -4.40 -28.04 -0.42
N SER A 404 -5.41 -27.52 -1.12
CA SER A 404 -6.51 -28.34 -1.65
C SER A 404 -6.54 -28.43 -3.16
N LEU A 405 -5.88 -27.56 -3.91
CA LEU A 405 -5.82 -27.66 -5.38
C LEU A 405 -4.63 -28.56 -5.78
N PRO A 406 -4.86 -29.78 -6.33
CA PRO A 406 -3.77 -30.63 -6.80
C PRO A 406 -2.93 -29.87 -7.83
N GLY A 407 -1.63 -29.76 -7.58
CA GLY A 407 -0.68 -29.10 -8.49
C GLY A 407 -0.68 -27.56 -8.46
N GLY A 408 -1.42 -26.91 -7.55
CA GLY A 408 -1.41 -25.44 -7.44
C GLY A 408 -1.95 -24.76 -8.69
N ALA A 409 -3.20 -25.07 -9.06
CA ALA A 409 -3.82 -24.56 -10.27
C ALA A 409 -3.61 -23.04 -10.44
N PRO A 410 -3.06 -22.59 -11.57
CA PRO A 410 -2.70 -21.20 -11.77
C PRO A 410 -3.95 -20.30 -11.82
N TYR A 411 -3.89 -19.14 -11.16
CA TYR A 411 -4.91 -18.10 -11.27
C TYR A 411 -4.55 -17.17 -12.42
N PHE A 412 -5.24 -17.30 -13.56
CA PHE A 412 -5.03 -16.45 -14.72
C PHE A 412 -5.77 -15.12 -14.58
N VAL A 413 -5.16 -14.06 -15.10
CA VAL A 413 -5.77 -12.72 -15.19
C VAL A 413 -6.79 -12.73 -16.35
N PRO A 414 -7.97 -12.08 -16.23
CA PRO A 414 -8.47 -11.34 -15.08
C PRO A 414 -9.21 -12.22 -14.07
N ASN A 415 -9.61 -13.44 -14.45
CA ASN A 415 -10.56 -14.27 -13.70
C ASN A 415 -10.12 -14.54 -12.25
N GLY A 416 -8.83 -14.79 -12.03
CA GLY A 416 -8.27 -14.98 -10.69
C GLY A 416 -8.40 -13.74 -9.80
N CYS A 417 -8.13 -12.55 -10.36
CA CYS A 417 -8.31 -11.28 -9.66
C CYS A 417 -9.80 -10.99 -9.43
N ASP A 418 -10.63 -11.17 -10.46
CA ASP A 418 -12.07 -10.90 -10.46
C ASP A 418 -12.84 -11.81 -9.49
N THR A 419 -12.36 -13.03 -9.27
CA THR A 419 -12.90 -13.93 -8.26
C THR A 419 -12.78 -13.32 -6.86
N CYS A 420 -11.68 -12.62 -6.58
CA CYS A 420 -11.38 -11.97 -5.31
C CYS A 420 -11.91 -10.52 -5.20
N HIS A 421 -12.17 -9.85 -6.32
CA HIS A 421 -12.48 -8.42 -6.37
C HIS A 421 -13.89 -8.11 -6.92
N GLY A 422 -14.70 -9.13 -7.21
CA GLY A 422 -16.13 -8.99 -7.46
C GLY A 422 -16.46 -8.33 -8.81
N SER A 423 -15.93 -8.84 -9.92
CA SER A 423 -16.20 -8.31 -11.26
C SER A 423 -17.52 -8.82 -11.84
N LEU A 424 -18.65 -8.33 -11.32
CA LEU A 424 -19.90 -8.44 -12.04
C LEU A 424 -19.91 -7.35 -13.13
N ARG A 425 -19.60 -7.74 -14.38
CA ARG A 425 -19.71 -6.89 -15.59
C ARG A 425 -18.80 -5.65 -15.57
N GLY A 426 -17.50 -5.84 -15.31
CA GLY A 426 -16.51 -4.74 -15.37
C GLY A 426 -16.55 -3.79 -14.18
N LYS A 427 -17.25 -4.16 -13.10
CA LYS A 427 -17.41 -3.37 -11.87
C LYS A 427 -16.63 -3.93 -10.69
N ALA A 428 -15.40 -4.40 -10.95
CA ALA A 428 -14.52 -4.87 -9.89
C ALA A 428 -14.20 -3.74 -8.89
N VAL A 429 -13.94 -4.11 -7.64
CA VAL A 429 -13.59 -3.16 -6.58
C VAL A 429 -12.30 -3.60 -5.86
N LEU A 430 -11.59 -2.63 -5.30
CA LEU A 430 -10.46 -2.90 -4.42
C LEU A 430 -11.02 -3.31 -3.06
N ASN A 431 -10.35 -4.26 -2.41
CA ASN A 431 -10.66 -4.66 -1.05
C ASN A 431 -9.94 -3.73 -0.08
N HIS A 432 -10.58 -3.39 1.03
CA HIS A 432 -9.92 -2.60 2.07
C HIS A 432 -8.83 -3.42 2.77
N LEU A 433 -7.90 -2.69 3.36
CA LEU A 433 -6.77 -3.21 4.13
C LEU A 433 -7.21 -3.35 5.59
N ASP A 434 -7.74 -4.53 5.95
CA ASP A 434 -8.17 -4.82 7.33
C ASP A 434 -6.96 -5.16 8.23
N THR A 435 -6.44 -4.14 8.90
CA THR A 435 -5.33 -4.28 9.84
C THR A 435 -5.67 -5.10 11.08
N ASP A 436 -6.93 -5.07 11.52
CA ASP A 436 -7.36 -5.82 12.71
C ASP A 436 -7.28 -7.31 12.41
N HIS A 437 -7.78 -7.73 11.24
CA HIS A 437 -7.68 -9.13 10.83
C HIS A 437 -6.22 -9.61 10.77
N TRP A 438 -5.29 -8.79 10.27
CA TRP A 438 -3.86 -9.18 10.22
C TRP A 438 -3.30 -9.46 11.62
N LEU A 439 -3.78 -8.74 12.63
CA LEU A 439 -3.35 -8.87 14.02
C LEU A 439 -4.06 -10.03 14.73
N ASP A 440 -5.34 -10.27 14.43
CA ASP A 440 -6.07 -11.46 14.90
C ASP A 440 -5.34 -12.76 14.51
N ARG A 441 -4.74 -12.80 13.31
CA ARG A 441 -4.01 -13.99 12.84
C ARG A 441 -2.78 -14.31 13.69
N LEU A 442 -2.25 -13.35 14.45
CA LEU A 442 -1.11 -13.60 15.33
C LEU A 442 -1.50 -14.41 16.57
N THR A 443 -2.74 -14.27 17.04
CA THR A 443 -3.22 -14.94 18.26
C THR A 443 -3.75 -16.35 18.01
N ASP A 444 -4.10 -16.69 16.77
CA ASP A 444 -4.79 -17.93 16.44
C ASP A 444 -3.88 -19.18 16.33
N GLY A 445 -2.57 -18.98 16.49
CA GLY A 445 -1.55 -20.04 16.43
C GLY A 445 -1.04 -20.37 15.03
N ASP A 446 -1.53 -19.68 14.00
CA ASP A 446 -1.14 -19.94 12.60
C ASP A 446 0.24 -19.42 12.23
N PHE A 447 0.70 -18.39 12.94
CA PHE A 447 1.93 -17.67 12.66
C PHE A 447 2.79 -17.50 13.93
N PRO A 448 3.14 -18.59 14.63
CA PRO A 448 3.86 -18.52 15.90
C PRO A 448 5.21 -17.81 15.77
N ALA A 449 5.80 -17.83 14.58
CA ALA A 449 7.06 -17.14 14.31
C ALA A 449 6.96 -15.60 14.39
N LEU A 450 5.78 -15.02 14.14
CA LEU A 450 5.56 -13.57 14.23
C LEU A 450 5.32 -13.08 15.67
N ASN A 451 5.04 -14.00 16.60
CA ASN A 451 4.87 -13.68 18.02
C ASN A 451 6.20 -13.50 18.76
N LYS A 452 7.34 -13.82 18.12
CA LYS A 452 8.65 -13.68 18.73
C LYS A 452 9.02 -12.19 18.92
N PRO A 453 9.75 -11.81 19.98
CA PRO A 453 10.12 -10.41 20.23
C PRO A 453 10.91 -9.77 19.09
N ASP A 454 11.77 -10.54 18.41
CA ASP A 454 12.64 -10.13 17.30
C ASP A 454 11.95 -10.16 15.93
N ALA A 455 10.76 -10.76 15.82
CA ALA A 455 10.05 -10.83 14.56
C ALA A 455 9.63 -9.43 14.06
N PRO A 456 9.61 -9.19 12.73
CA PRO A 456 9.12 -7.93 12.18
C PRO A 456 7.65 -7.65 12.59
N ALA A 457 7.31 -6.38 12.73
CA ALA A 457 5.94 -5.98 13.05
C ALA A 457 4.99 -6.29 11.87
N PRO A 458 3.73 -6.70 12.13
CA PRO A 458 2.73 -6.93 11.09
C PRO A 458 2.50 -5.72 10.20
N LEU A 459 2.47 -4.52 10.78
CA LEU A 459 2.64 -3.29 10.03
C LEU A 459 4.13 -2.91 10.06
N PHE A 460 4.85 -3.32 9.01
CA PHE A 460 6.31 -3.36 9.01
C PHE A 460 6.92 -1.98 9.28
N ASP A 461 6.35 -0.94 8.65
CA ASP A 461 6.80 0.45 8.77
C ASP A 461 6.44 1.11 10.11
N ALA A 462 5.48 0.56 10.84
CA ALA A 462 5.00 1.10 12.10
C ALA A 462 5.84 0.69 13.31
N GLY A 463 6.43 -0.51 13.25
CA GLY A 463 6.97 -1.19 14.44
C GLY A 463 5.85 -1.73 15.35
N LYS A 464 6.22 -2.31 16.49
CA LYS A 464 5.27 -3.00 17.40
C LYS A 464 4.53 -2.06 18.36
N ASN A 465 5.06 -0.87 18.61
CA ASN A 465 4.46 0.05 19.59
C ASN A 465 3.32 0.87 18.97
N VAL A 466 2.08 0.43 19.22
CA VAL A 466 0.84 1.05 18.71
C VAL A 466 0.60 2.48 19.20
N THR A 467 1.25 2.92 20.29
CA THR A 467 1.12 4.30 20.81
C THR A 467 2.16 5.25 20.24
N SER A 468 3.11 4.75 19.45
CA SER A 468 4.19 5.58 18.90
C SER A 468 3.73 6.47 17.74
N VAL A 469 4.35 7.64 17.60
CA VAL A 469 4.15 8.54 16.45
C VAL A 469 4.45 7.82 15.13
N LYS A 470 5.46 6.95 15.12
CA LYS A 470 5.83 6.12 13.96
C LYS A 470 4.69 5.21 13.54
N TYR A 471 4.05 4.54 14.50
CA TYR A 471 2.89 3.69 14.23
C TYR A 471 1.72 4.50 13.68
N ALA A 472 1.37 5.62 14.35
CA ALA A 472 0.31 6.50 13.90
C ALA A 472 0.54 7.03 12.48
N THR A 473 1.80 7.34 12.12
CA THR A 473 2.18 7.80 10.78
C THR A 473 1.97 6.71 9.73
N ALA A 474 2.49 5.49 9.96
CA ALA A 474 2.34 4.38 9.02
C ALA A 474 0.87 3.93 8.88
N PHE A 475 0.13 3.92 10.00
CA PHE A 475 -1.31 3.65 9.99
C PHE A 475 -2.09 4.72 9.22
N GLY A 476 -1.67 5.99 9.31
CA GLY A 476 -2.24 7.08 8.53
C GLY A 476 -2.21 6.82 7.02
N VAL A 477 -1.15 6.20 6.50
CA VAL A 477 -1.06 5.79 5.09
C VAL A 477 -2.12 4.73 4.75
N LEU A 478 -2.30 3.72 5.61
CA LEU A 478 -3.34 2.69 5.42
C LEU A 478 -4.75 3.28 5.48
N ARG A 479 -4.98 4.22 6.41
CA ARG A 479 -6.26 4.93 6.50
C ARG A 479 -6.55 5.71 5.21
N GLN A 480 -5.55 6.40 4.66
CA GLN A 480 -5.69 7.11 3.39
C GLN A 480 -5.96 6.16 2.22
N LEU A 481 -5.24 5.03 2.14
CA LEU A 481 -5.50 4.00 1.15
C LEU A 481 -6.95 3.49 1.27
N ASN A 482 -7.43 3.19 2.47
CA ASN A 482 -8.82 2.75 2.68
C ASN A 482 -9.86 3.83 2.37
N GLN A 483 -9.54 5.12 2.55
CA GLN A 483 -10.40 6.23 2.10
C GLN A 483 -10.53 6.27 0.57
N GLU A 484 -9.43 6.06 -0.15
CA GLU A 484 -9.45 5.98 -1.63
C GLU A 484 -10.21 4.73 -2.13
N VAL A 485 -10.03 3.60 -1.45
CA VAL A 485 -10.80 2.38 -1.72
C VAL A 485 -12.30 2.64 -1.52
N ALA A 486 -12.70 3.29 -0.41
CA ALA A 486 -14.10 3.65 -0.17
C ALA A 486 -14.66 4.61 -1.23
N ALA A 487 -13.87 5.60 -1.65
CA ALA A 487 -14.27 6.54 -2.69
C ALA A 487 -14.52 5.82 -4.03
N MET A 488 -13.64 4.88 -4.40
CA MET A 488 -13.82 4.07 -5.61
C MET A 488 -15.03 3.14 -5.49
N GLN A 489 -15.17 2.40 -4.39
CA GLN A 489 -16.32 1.52 -4.16
C GLN A 489 -17.65 2.28 -4.20
N LYS A 490 -17.70 3.48 -3.60
CA LYS A 490 -18.87 4.35 -3.65
C LYS A 490 -19.26 4.73 -5.07
N HIS A 491 -18.28 4.91 -5.94
CA HIS A 491 -18.55 5.20 -7.34
C HIS A 491 -19.02 3.97 -8.12
N VAL A 492 -18.33 2.83 -7.95
CA VAL A 492 -18.55 1.61 -8.73
C VAL A 492 -19.81 0.86 -8.31
N ASN A 493 -20.02 0.72 -6.99
CA ASN A 493 -21.13 0.00 -6.40
C ASN A 493 -21.51 0.62 -5.03
N PRO A 494 -22.26 1.74 -5.02
CA PRO A 494 -22.59 2.49 -3.79
C PRO A 494 -23.43 1.70 -2.78
N THR A 495 -24.09 0.62 -3.23
CA THR A 495 -24.92 -0.25 -2.38
C THR A 495 -24.24 -1.60 -2.10
N GLY A 496 -22.98 -1.76 -2.47
CA GLY A 496 -22.23 -3.00 -2.26
C GLY A 496 -21.74 -3.14 -0.82
N PHE A 497 -21.72 -4.37 -0.30
CA PHE A 497 -21.23 -4.64 1.05
C PHE A 497 -19.76 -4.21 1.25
N HIS A 498 -18.92 -4.26 0.20
CA HIS A 498 -17.53 -3.79 0.24
C HIS A 498 -17.42 -2.35 0.77
N LEU A 499 -18.33 -1.46 0.34
CA LEU A 499 -18.35 -0.08 0.82
C LEU A 499 -18.73 -0.02 2.30
N ALA A 500 -19.75 -0.78 2.71
CA ALA A 500 -20.18 -0.83 4.10
C ALA A 500 -19.06 -1.33 5.03
N ALA A 501 -18.34 -2.38 4.62
CA ALA A 501 -17.20 -2.92 5.35
C ALA A 501 -16.04 -1.91 5.45
N THR A 502 -15.68 -1.27 4.33
CA THR A 502 -14.62 -0.26 4.31
C THR A 502 -14.96 0.95 5.16
N GLN A 503 -16.21 1.42 5.08
CA GLN A 503 -16.71 2.52 5.92
C GLN A 503 -16.69 2.15 7.40
N LYS A 504 -17.06 0.92 7.74
CA LYS A 504 -17.01 0.46 9.13
C LYS A 504 -15.59 0.45 9.68
N TRP A 505 -14.62 -0.05 8.91
CA TRP A 505 -13.21 0.00 9.28
C TRP A 505 -12.74 1.45 9.48
N LEU A 506 -13.12 2.37 8.57
CA LEU A 506 -12.78 3.79 8.69
C LEU A 506 -13.43 4.47 9.90
N GLU A 507 -14.65 4.08 10.27
CA GLU A 507 -15.36 4.55 11.46
C GLU A 507 -14.62 4.13 12.73
N VAL A 508 -14.32 2.83 12.86
CA VAL A 508 -13.62 2.26 14.01
C VAL A 508 -12.25 2.94 14.20
N HIS A 509 -11.52 3.17 13.11
CA HIS A 509 -10.19 3.78 13.16
C HIS A 509 -10.15 5.27 12.84
N ARG A 510 -11.28 5.98 13.00
CA ARG A 510 -11.34 7.43 12.75
C ARG A 510 -10.40 8.20 13.67
N THR A 511 -10.38 7.84 14.96
CA THR A 511 -9.60 8.52 16.01
C THR A 511 -8.58 7.60 16.69
N ALA A 512 -8.67 6.30 16.48
CA ALA A 512 -7.74 5.31 17.01
C ALA A 512 -6.86 4.74 15.89
N VAL A 513 -5.62 4.39 16.26
CA VAL A 513 -4.70 3.60 15.41
C VAL A 513 -4.44 2.22 16.01
N ALA A 514 -4.86 2.00 17.26
CA ALA A 514 -4.80 0.70 17.87
C ALA A 514 -5.84 -0.25 17.24
N PRO A 515 -5.60 -1.56 17.28
CA PRO A 515 -6.55 -2.55 16.77
C PRO A 515 -7.82 -2.56 17.61
N GLU A 516 -8.97 -2.89 17.01
CA GLU A 516 -10.22 -3.10 17.76
C GLU A 516 -10.42 -4.59 18.08
N PRO A 517 -10.20 -5.02 19.35
CA PRO A 517 -10.31 -6.42 19.72
C PRO A 517 -11.75 -6.92 19.83
N ASP A 518 -12.75 -6.04 19.98
CA ASP A 518 -14.15 -6.46 20.03
C ASP A 518 -14.70 -6.67 18.62
N LEU A 519 -14.77 -7.92 18.19
CA LEU A 519 -15.28 -8.31 16.88
C LEU A 519 -16.71 -7.79 16.62
N VAL A 520 -17.54 -7.63 17.65
CA VAL A 520 -18.90 -7.11 17.49
C VAL A 520 -18.87 -5.61 17.13
N LYS A 521 -17.89 -4.85 17.63
CA LYS A 521 -17.73 -3.45 17.22
C LYS A 521 -17.23 -3.28 15.80
N ARG A 522 -16.57 -4.31 15.24
CA ARG A 522 -16.17 -4.40 13.83
C ARG A 522 -17.30 -4.86 12.91
N ALA A 523 -18.41 -5.36 13.46
CA ALA A 523 -19.55 -5.83 12.68
C ALA A 523 -20.10 -4.77 11.74
N VAL A 524 -20.56 -5.23 10.56
CA VAL A 524 -21.11 -4.39 9.51
C VAL A 524 -22.61 -4.66 9.39
N THR A 525 -23.41 -3.61 9.43
CA THR A 525 -24.83 -3.69 9.11
C THR A 525 -25.02 -3.59 7.60
N PHE A 526 -25.42 -4.69 6.97
CA PHE A 526 -25.67 -4.74 5.53
C PHE A 526 -26.92 -5.57 5.25
N PHE A 527 -27.88 -5.02 4.49
CA PHE A 527 -29.10 -5.74 4.13
C PHE A 527 -28.99 -6.32 2.73
N ASN A 528 -28.84 -7.64 2.65
CA ASN A 528 -28.55 -8.32 1.41
C ASN A 528 -29.84 -8.61 0.61
N THR A 529 -30.42 -7.59 -0.02
CA THR A 529 -31.74 -7.72 -0.68
C THR A 529 -31.72 -8.52 -1.98
N GLY A 530 -30.56 -8.71 -2.61
CA GLY A 530 -30.43 -9.33 -3.93
C GLY A 530 -29.92 -10.76 -3.95
N HIS A 531 -29.69 -11.40 -2.80
CA HIS A 531 -29.05 -12.71 -2.77
C HIS A 531 -30.03 -13.85 -3.15
N PRO A 532 -29.68 -14.73 -4.09
CA PRO A 532 -30.58 -15.80 -4.54
C PRO A 532 -31.05 -16.74 -3.41
N LEU A 533 -30.19 -17.01 -2.43
CA LEU A 533 -30.50 -17.87 -1.28
C LEU A 533 -31.40 -17.20 -0.23
N LYS A 534 -31.68 -15.89 -0.34
CA LYS A 534 -32.60 -15.20 0.56
C LYS A 534 -34.05 -15.71 0.45
N LYS A 535 -34.39 -16.40 -0.66
CA LYS A 535 -35.75 -16.91 -0.90
C LYS A 535 -36.22 -17.89 0.17
N ASP A 536 -35.29 -18.63 0.77
CA ASP A 536 -35.61 -19.65 1.78
C ASP A 536 -35.60 -19.07 3.21
N ARG A 537 -35.24 -17.79 3.37
CA ARG A 537 -35.14 -17.10 4.66
C ARG A 537 -36.48 -16.48 5.04
N LYS A 538 -36.86 -16.57 6.32
CA LYS A 538 -37.97 -15.84 6.93
C LYS A 538 -37.83 -14.34 6.63
N PRO A 539 -38.89 -13.66 6.15
CA PRO A 539 -38.85 -12.23 5.90
C PRO A 539 -38.43 -11.44 7.14
N THR A 540 -37.51 -10.50 6.97
CA THR A 540 -37.08 -9.59 8.03
C THR A 540 -37.25 -8.15 7.56
N ALA A 541 -37.75 -7.28 8.45
CA ALA A 541 -37.96 -5.87 8.15
C ALA A 541 -36.65 -5.04 8.21
N ALA A 542 -35.60 -5.60 8.81
CA ALA A 542 -34.29 -4.97 9.00
C ALA A 542 -33.16 -6.01 8.89
N PRO A 543 -31.93 -5.59 8.55
CA PRO A 543 -30.77 -6.49 8.53
C PRO A 543 -30.49 -7.10 9.90
N LEU A 544 -30.01 -8.34 9.91
CA LEU A 544 -29.51 -8.96 11.14
C LEU A 544 -28.17 -8.35 11.54
N ASN A 545 -27.99 -8.11 12.84
CA ASN A 545 -26.76 -7.57 13.40
C ASN A 545 -26.15 -8.55 14.41
N TRP A 546 -24.82 -8.61 14.44
CA TRP A 546 -24.09 -9.23 15.54
C TRP A 546 -24.34 -8.46 16.82
N THR A 547 -24.59 -9.19 17.91
CA THR A 547 -24.87 -8.62 19.24
C THR A 547 -23.80 -9.02 20.25
N SER A 548 -23.83 -8.41 21.43
CA SER A 548 -22.94 -8.82 22.52
C SER A 548 -23.34 -10.13 23.21
N ALA A 549 -24.38 -10.82 22.73
CA ALA A 549 -24.76 -12.14 23.24
C ALA A 549 -23.62 -13.15 23.08
N ALA A 550 -23.49 -14.07 24.03
CA ALA A 550 -22.37 -15.02 24.05
C ALA A 550 -22.31 -15.87 22.77
N GLY A 551 -23.45 -16.37 22.28
CA GLY A 551 -23.51 -17.15 21.04
C GLY A 551 -23.07 -16.38 19.80
N ASP A 552 -23.40 -15.08 19.70
CA ASP A 552 -22.99 -14.22 18.59
C ASP A 552 -21.47 -13.97 18.62
N LYS A 553 -20.92 -13.65 19.80
CA LYS A 553 -19.47 -13.46 19.97
C LYS A 553 -18.68 -14.72 19.62
N GLU A 554 -19.17 -15.88 20.06
CA GLU A 554 -18.53 -17.16 19.81
C GLU A 554 -18.59 -17.54 18.33
N LEU A 555 -19.77 -17.43 17.70
CA LEU A 555 -19.94 -17.72 16.29
C LEU A 555 -19.08 -16.80 15.42
N LEU A 556 -19.12 -15.48 15.66
CA LEU A 556 -18.29 -14.51 14.94
C LEU A 556 -16.80 -14.76 15.17
N GLY A 557 -16.39 -15.16 16.38
CA GLY A 557 -15.01 -15.55 16.69
C GLY A 557 -14.53 -16.73 15.85
N LEU A 558 -15.32 -17.81 15.78
CA LEU A 558 -15.00 -18.99 14.96
C LEU A 558 -14.97 -18.67 13.46
N LEU A 559 -15.93 -17.87 12.98
CA LEU A 559 -15.98 -17.41 11.59
C LEU A 559 -14.79 -16.50 11.24
N ASN A 560 -14.41 -15.57 12.11
CA ASN A 560 -13.22 -14.74 11.92
C ASN A 560 -11.96 -15.62 11.85
N ARG A 561 -11.86 -16.60 12.76
CA ARG A 561 -10.75 -17.54 12.82
C ARG A 561 -10.61 -18.36 11.54
N TYR A 562 -11.68 -19.01 11.08
CA TYR A 562 -11.60 -20.02 10.04
C TYR A 562 -12.05 -19.56 8.65
N CYS A 563 -12.95 -18.60 8.56
CA CYS A 563 -13.64 -18.27 7.31
C CYS A 563 -13.18 -16.93 6.71
N TYR A 564 -12.79 -15.95 7.53
CA TYR A 564 -12.49 -14.59 7.06
C TYR A 564 -11.49 -14.52 5.90
N ARG A 565 -10.48 -15.41 5.85
CA ARG A 565 -9.47 -15.41 4.78
C ARG A 565 -10.11 -15.34 3.39
N CYS A 566 -11.08 -16.22 3.15
CA CYS A 566 -11.80 -16.35 1.87
C CYS A 566 -13.08 -15.48 1.85
N HIS A 567 -13.55 -15.04 3.02
CA HIS A 567 -14.91 -14.53 3.22
C HIS A 567 -15.00 -13.23 4.05
N GLY A 568 -13.92 -12.46 4.12
CA GLY A 568 -13.87 -11.20 4.87
C GLY A 568 -13.91 -9.94 4.01
N ALA A 569 -13.94 -10.07 2.68
CA ALA A 569 -13.88 -8.90 1.78
C ALA A 569 -14.18 -9.17 0.29
N VAL A 570 -14.74 -10.34 -0.12
CA VAL A 570 -14.69 -10.76 -1.55
C VAL A 570 -16.07 -10.86 -2.19
N ARG A 571 -16.91 -11.78 -1.70
CA ARG A 571 -18.32 -11.95 -2.14
C ARG A 571 -19.27 -12.07 -0.96
N TYR A 572 -18.69 -12.19 0.22
CA TYR A 572 -19.29 -12.54 1.48
C TYR A 572 -18.39 -11.92 2.56
N ASP A 573 -18.99 -11.43 3.63
CA ASP A 573 -18.33 -10.82 4.78
C ASP A 573 -18.89 -11.44 6.06
N VAL A 574 -18.05 -12.15 6.81
CA VAL A 574 -18.42 -12.77 8.10
C VAL A 574 -18.83 -11.73 9.16
N PHE A 575 -18.42 -10.48 9.02
CA PHE A 575 -18.84 -9.38 9.91
C PHE A 575 -20.25 -8.88 9.59
N SER A 576 -20.92 -9.38 8.54
CA SER A 576 -22.35 -9.17 8.29
C SER A 576 -23.15 -10.41 8.67
N LYS A 577 -23.84 -10.35 9.82
CA LYS A 577 -24.71 -11.46 10.30
C LYS A 577 -25.81 -11.79 9.29
N ASP A 578 -26.33 -10.78 8.60
CA ASP A 578 -27.34 -10.94 7.55
C ASP A 578 -26.84 -11.84 6.42
N MET A 579 -25.62 -11.60 5.95
CA MET A 579 -25.01 -12.43 4.90
C MET A 579 -24.69 -13.85 5.41
N VAL A 580 -24.29 -13.99 6.68
CA VAL A 580 -24.00 -15.30 7.30
C VAL A 580 -25.27 -16.14 7.37
N ALA A 581 -26.38 -15.52 7.75
CA ALA A 581 -27.69 -16.16 7.74
C ALA A 581 -28.04 -16.65 6.32
N ASP A 582 -27.92 -15.81 5.30
CA ASP A 582 -28.21 -16.17 3.90
C ASP A 582 -27.33 -17.32 3.35
N GLN A 583 -26.20 -17.60 3.99
CA GLN A 583 -25.23 -18.64 3.60
C GLN A 583 -25.20 -19.82 4.58
N SER A 584 -26.08 -19.86 5.58
CA SER A 584 -25.99 -20.87 6.65
C SER A 584 -26.09 -22.31 6.14
N GLY A 585 -27.01 -22.60 5.22
CA GLY A 585 -27.10 -23.93 4.57
C GLY A 585 -25.81 -24.33 3.83
N PRO A 586 -25.34 -23.54 2.84
CA PRO A 586 -24.08 -23.80 2.17
C PRO A 586 -22.84 -23.82 3.07
N ILE A 587 -22.87 -23.17 4.24
CA ILE A 587 -21.81 -23.26 5.25
C ILE A 587 -21.85 -24.64 5.91
N LEU A 588 -23.03 -25.12 6.32
CA LEU A 588 -23.20 -26.45 6.91
C LEU A 588 -22.73 -27.55 5.97
N ASP A 589 -23.16 -27.51 4.71
CA ASP A 589 -22.72 -28.47 3.68
C ASP A 589 -21.20 -28.55 3.55
N ARG A 590 -20.49 -27.42 3.70
CA ARG A 590 -19.02 -27.39 3.57
C ARG A 590 -18.31 -27.77 4.86
N LEU A 591 -18.94 -27.58 6.02
CA LEU A 591 -18.40 -28.03 7.31
C LEU A 591 -18.54 -29.54 7.48
N ASP A 592 -19.59 -30.13 6.93
CA ASP A 592 -19.85 -31.57 6.98
C ASP A 592 -20.26 -32.12 5.59
N PRO A 593 -19.32 -32.17 4.63
CA PRO A 593 -19.62 -32.56 3.27
C PRO A 593 -20.00 -34.03 3.18
N ASN A 594 -21.08 -34.34 2.44
CA ASN A 594 -21.45 -35.71 2.15
C ASN A 594 -20.38 -36.42 1.26
N PRO A 595 -20.42 -37.76 1.11
CA PRO A 595 -19.39 -38.48 0.36
C PRO A 595 -19.20 -38.08 -1.11
N THR A 596 -20.22 -37.48 -1.74
CA THR A 596 -20.12 -36.95 -3.10
C THR A 596 -19.46 -35.57 -3.10
N GLN A 597 -19.90 -34.69 -2.20
CA GLN A 597 -19.34 -33.35 -2.00
C GLN A 597 -17.86 -33.40 -1.59
N ALA A 598 -17.49 -34.35 -0.72
CA ALA A 598 -16.11 -34.53 -0.26
C ALA A 598 -15.13 -34.91 -1.38
N LYS A 599 -15.62 -35.40 -2.53
CA LYS A 599 -14.80 -35.67 -3.72
C LYS A 599 -14.51 -34.41 -4.55
N ILE A 600 -15.26 -33.33 -4.33
CA ILE A 600 -15.07 -32.06 -5.03
C ILE A 600 -13.89 -31.33 -4.40
N VAL A 601 -12.88 -31.08 -5.21
CA VAL A 601 -11.67 -30.36 -4.82
C VAL A 601 -12.04 -28.95 -4.34
N GLY A 602 -11.59 -28.60 -3.13
CA GLY A 602 -11.85 -27.29 -2.53
C GLY A 602 -13.27 -27.06 -2.02
N PHE A 603 -14.07 -28.13 -1.85
CA PHE A 603 -15.44 -27.99 -1.34
C PHE A 603 -15.51 -27.71 0.17
N LYS A 604 -14.66 -28.38 0.97
CA LYS A 604 -14.69 -28.29 2.44
C LYS A 604 -14.36 -26.89 2.98
N MET A 605 -14.82 -26.58 4.19
CA MET A 605 -14.48 -25.33 4.89
C MET A 605 -13.73 -25.58 6.20
N PRO A 606 -12.56 -24.93 6.43
CA PRO A 606 -11.83 -24.10 5.47
C PRO A 606 -11.18 -24.96 4.38
N VAL A 607 -10.99 -24.36 3.21
CA VAL A 607 -10.53 -25.06 2.00
C VAL A 607 -9.09 -25.56 2.14
N ASP A 608 -8.27 -24.84 2.89
CA ASP A 608 -6.81 -24.89 2.88
C ASP A 608 -6.18 -25.57 4.11
N ARG A 609 -6.97 -25.97 5.10
CA ARG A 609 -6.49 -26.61 6.34
C ARG A 609 -7.58 -27.43 7.01
N GLU A 610 -7.17 -28.25 7.97
CA GLU A 610 -8.12 -28.95 8.84
C GLU A 610 -8.62 -28.03 9.95
N MET A 611 -9.92 -28.08 10.21
CA MET A 611 -10.54 -27.50 11.40
C MET A 611 -10.60 -28.58 12.48
N GLY A 612 -10.13 -28.26 13.68
CA GLY A 612 -10.19 -29.20 14.81
C GLY A 612 -11.63 -29.64 15.09
N ASP A 613 -11.83 -30.92 15.42
CA ASP A 613 -13.16 -31.51 15.59
C ASP A 613 -14.05 -30.76 16.59
N THR A 614 -13.45 -30.21 17.66
CA THR A 614 -14.18 -29.44 18.68
C THR A 614 -14.75 -28.15 18.09
N ASP A 615 -13.90 -27.35 17.45
CA ASP A 615 -14.29 -26.08 16.81
C ASP A 615 -15.27 -26.33 15.65
N ARG A 616 -15.06 -27.40 14.87
CA ARG A 616 -15.97 -27.79 13.78
C ARG A 616 -17.37 -28.11 14.28
N LYS A 617 -17.49 -29.02 15.25
CA LYS A 617 -18.79 -29.38 15.84
C LYS A 617 -19.47 -28.16 16.46
N ARG A 618 -18.71 -27.32 17.16
CA ARG A 618 -19.26 -26.12 17.78
C ARG A 618 -19.76 -25.12 16.74
N LEU A 619 -19.01 -24.91 15.66
CA LEU A 619 -19.39 -24.03 14.56
C LEU A 619 -20.66 -24.54 13.86
N ILE A 620 -20.77 -25.86 13.62
CA ILE A 620 -21.99 -26.49 13.07
C ILE A 620 -23.19 -26.17 13.97
N THR A 621 -23.11 -26.44 15.28
CA THR A 621 -24.20 -26.16 16.22
C THR A 621 -24.63 -24.69 16.20
N LEU A 622 -23.69 -23.75 16.17
CA LEU A 622 -24.00 -22.31 16.17
C LEU A 622 -24.61 -21.86 14.84
N ILE A 623 -24.17 -22.41 13.70
CA ILE A 623 -24.76 -22.13 12.38
C ILE A 623 -26.16 -22.75 12.26
N GLU A 624 -26.38 -23.97 12.76
CA GLU A 624 -27.72 -24.59 12.80
C GLU A 624 -28.69 -23.74 13.63
N GLN A 625 -28.25 -23.23 14.78
CA GLN A 625 -29.05 -22.31 15.59
C GLN A 625 -29.41 -21.04 14.81
N LEU A 626 -28.46 -20.44 14.10
CA LEU A 626 -28.72 -19.28 13.24
C LEU A 626 -29.68 -19.64 12.09
N TYR A 627 -29.51 -20.81 11.48
CA TYR A 627 -30.36 -21.30 10.41
C TYR A 627 -31.80 -21.45 10.89
N THR A 628 -32.06 -22.17 11.99
CA THR A 628 -33.40 -22.34 12.56
C THR A 628 -34.05 -21.02 12.97
N GLN A 629 -33.26 -20.05 13.44
CA GLN A 629 -33.78 -18.72 13.75
C GLN A 629 -34.21 -17.95 12.50
N THR A 630 -33.58 -18.19 11.35
CA THR A 630 -33.69 -17.33 10.16
C THR A 630 -34.43 -17.98 8.98
N HIS A 631 -34.54 -19.30 8.92
CA HIS A 631 -35.28 -20.10 7.93
C HIS A 631 -36.39 -20.84 8.67
#